data_AF-A0A158I7I5-F1
#
_entry.id   AF-A0A158I7I5-F1
#
_cell.length_a   1.000
_cell.length_b   1.000
_cell.length_c   1.000
_cell.angle_alpha   90.00
_cell.angle_beta   90.00
_cell.angle_gamma   90.00
#
_symmetry.space_group_name_H-M   'P 1'
#
loop_
_entity.id
_entity.type
_entity.pdbx_description
1 polymer ?
#
loop_
_entity_poly.entity_id
_entity_poly.type
_entity_poly.pdbx_seq_one_letter_code
_entity_poly.pdbx_strand_id
1 'polypeptide(L)'
;MIGVFNNQATGLRSMTETDNNADTETFAHSDFRIGTEFYTEAGLWRCTDIGTRTIVAVKVENGYPSPEHHPPFSDAVEMVFDEYDFDGLYRRPMKD
;
A
#
# COMPACT_ATOMS: atom_id res chain seq x y z
N MET A 1 25.71 -47.28 16.31
CA MET A 1 25.52 -47.31 14.84
C MET A 1 24.13 -47.89 14.57
N ILE A 2 23.24 -47.02 14.07
CA ILE A 2 21.98 -47.22 13.30
C ILE A 2 21.00 -48.32 13.78
N GLY A 3 19.69 -48.11 13.95
CA GLY A 3 18.79 -47.06 13.50
C GLY A 3 17.47 -47.11 14.27
N VAL A 4 16.90 -45.95 14.59
CA VAL A 4 15.76 -45.28 13.93
C VAL A 4 14.42 -45.97 14.19
N PHE A 5 13.58 -45.25 14.94
CA PHE A 5 12.27 -45.63 15.45
C PHE A 5 11.26 -45.90 14.32
N ASN A 6 10.52 -47.01 14.46
CA ASN A 6 9.24 -47.23 13.79
C ASN A 6 8.18 -46.29 14.38
N ASN A 7 7.33 -45.70 13.55
CA ASN A 7 5.92 -46.12 13.47
C ASN A 7 5.20 -45.40 12.31
N GLN A 8 4.45 -46.18 11.54
CA GLN A 8 3.67 -45.78 10.38
C GLN A 8 2.31 -45.23 10.82
N ALA A 9 1.83 -44.13 10.22
CA ALA A 9 0.39 -43.85 10.10
C ALA A 9 0.11 -42.85 8.96
N THR A 10 -0.70 -43.32 8.03
CA THR A 10 -1.42 -42.66 6.94
C THR A 10 -2.09 -41.35 7.35
N GLY A 11 -2.02 -40.32 6.49
CA GLY A 11 -2.75 -39.06 6.66
C GLY A 11 -2.78 -38.22 5.39
N LEU A 12 -3.79 -38.44 4.55
CA LEU A 12 -4.23 -37.54 3.48
C LEU A 12 -4.68 -36.20 4.09
N ARG A 13 -3.97 -35.09 3.83
CA ARG A 13 -4.44 -33.68 3.97
C ARG A 13 -3.63 -32.81 3.01
N SER A 14 -4.15 -32.49 1.84
CA SER A 14 -5.05 -31.37 1.52
C SER A 14 -4.25 -30.30 0.80
N MET A 15 -4.69 -29.99 -0.41
CA MET A 15 -4.43 -28.72 -1.08
C MET A 15 -4.61 -27.59 -0.07
N THR A 16 -3.64 -26.70 0.04
CA THR A 16 -3.85 -25.34 0.55
C THR A 16 -3.28 -24.46 -0.54
N GLU A 17 -4.12 -24.17 -1.53
CA GLU A 17 -4.72 -22.85 -1.65
C GLU A 17 -3.61 -21.83 -1.88
N THR A 18 -3.41 -21.48 -3.16
CA THR A 18 -2.76 -20.25 -3.54
C THR A 18 -3.43 -19.13 -2.74
N ASP A 19 -2.72 -18.56 -1.76
CA ASP A 19 -3.17 -17.38 -1.04
C ASP A 19 -3.27 -16.22 -2.03
N ASN A 20 -4.41 -16.17 -2.73
CA ASN A 20 -4.86 -15.05 -3.52
C ASN A 20 -5.26 -13.94 -2.55
N ASN A 21 -4.28 -13.26 -1.95
CA ASN A 21 -4.51 -12.06 -1.13
C ASN A 21 -3.49 -10.96 -1.46
N ALA A 22 -3.00 -10.92 -2.71
CA ALA A 22 -2.01 -9.95 -3.17
C ALA A 22 -2.62 -8.62 -3.65
N ASP A 23 -3.93 -8.43 -3.53
CA ASP A 23 -4.65 -7.33 -4.19
C ASP A 23 -5.22 -6.27 -3.25
N THR A 24 -5.11 -6.46 -1.92
CA THR A 24 -5.55 -5.46 -0.93
C THR A 24 -4.48 -5.26 0.15
N GLU A 25 -3.25 -4.93 -0.24
CA GLU A 25 -2.27 -4.42 0.71
C GLU A 25 -2.65 -2.98 1.09
N THR A 26 -3.36 -2.83 2.20
CA THR A 26 -3.64 -1.53 2.82
C THR A 26 -2.32 -0.86 3.25
N PHE A 27 -2.30 0.47 3.32
CA PHE A 27 -1.12 1.21 3.76
C PHE A 27 -1.04 1.27 5.29
N ALA A 28 0.13 0.99 5.87
CA ALA A 28 0.43 1.40 7.23
C ALA A 28 1.15 2.77 7.22
N HIS A 29 1.01 3.54 8.31
CA HIS A 29 1.72 4.82 8.45
C HIS A 29 3.24 4.70 8.20
N SER A 30 3.84 3.59 8.64
CA SER A 30 5.26 3.29 8.49
C SER A 30 5.71 3.07 7.04
N ASP A 31 4.79 2.88 6.11
CA ASP A 31 5.08 2.60 4.70
C ASP A 31 5.32 3.89 3.90
N PHE A 32 4.87 5.04 4.41
CA PHE A 32 4.98 6.31 3.70
C PHE A 32 6.39 6.88 3.76
N ARG A 33 6.84 7.40 2.62
CA ARG A 33 8.02 8.26 2.47
C ARG A 33 7.61 9.46 1.62
N ILE A 34 8.31 10.57 1.73
CA ILE A 34 8.11 11.70 0.81
C ILE A 34 8.36 11.19 -0.62
N GLY A 35 7.40 11.45 -1.51
CA GLY A 35 7.39 10.93 -2.88
C GLY A 35 6.66 9.61 -3.05
N THR A 36 6.20 8.94 -1.98
CA THR A 36 5.36 7.73 -2.11
C THR A 36 4.09 8.07 -2.87
N GLU A 37 3.79 7.28 -3.90
CA GLU A 37 2.58 7.38 -4.70
C GLU A 37 1.56 6.32 -4.28
N PHE A 38 0.30 6.73 -4.18
CA PHE A 38 -0.81 5.86 -3.78
C PHE A 38 -2.12 6.31 -4.44
N TYR A 39 -3.09 5.41 -4.50
CA TYR A 39 -4.38 5.63 -5.13
C TYR A 39 -5.49 5.73 -4.08
N THR A 40 -6.48 6.57 -4.37
CA THR A 40 -7.80 6.56 -3.72
C THR A 40 -8.87 6.51 -4.81
N GLU A 41 -10.16 6.47 -4.42
CA GLU A 41 -11.27 6.62 -5.36
C GLU A 41 -11.19 7.93 -6.18
N ALA A 42 -10.53 8.96 -5.65
CA ALA A 42 -10.37 10.24 -6.32
C ALA A 42 -9.23 10.26 -7.35
N GLY A 43 -8.33 9.27 -7.35
CA GLY A 43 -7.20 9.17 -8.29
C GLY A 43 -5.85 8.95 -7.62
N LEU A 44 -4.78 9.35 -8.31
CA LEU A 44 -3.38 9.21 -7.87
C LEU A 44 -2.96 10.39 -6.99
N TRP A 45 -2.25 10.07 -5.92
CA TRP A 45 -1.70 11.02 -4.96
C TRP A 45 -0.22 10.76 -4.73
N ARG A 46 0.53 11.82 -4.41
CA ARG A 46 1.95 11.73 -4.00
C ARG A 46 2.14 12.39 -2.65
N CYS A 47 2.69 11.65 -1.70
CA CYS A 47 3.01 12.14 -0.36
C CYS A 47 4.09 13.23 -0.40
N THR A 48 3.82 14.35 0.26
CA THR A 48 4.70 15.53 0.35
C THR A 48 5.21 15.77 1.77
N ASP A 49 4.47 15.33 2.79
CA ASP A 49 4.85 15.43 4.19
C ASP A 49 4.30 14.25 5.02
N ILE A 50 5.00 13.91 6.10
CA ILE A 50 4.65 12.81 7.01
C ILE A 50 4.65 13.34 8.44
N GLY A 51 3.45 13.44 9.00
CA GLY A 51 3.21 13.74 10.41
C GLY A 51 3.35 12.49 11.29
N THR A 52 2.89 12.59 12.53
CA THR A 52 2.94 11.45 13.48
C THR A 52 1.76 10.47 13.28
N ARG A 53 0.62 10.96 12.80
CA ARG A 53 -0.62 10.19 12.58
C ARG A 53 -1.27 10.50 11.24
N THR A 54 -0.61 11.31 10.42
CA THR A 54 -1.16 11.87 9.20
C THR A 54 -0.09 11.91 8.13
N ILE A 55 -0.50 11.82 6.88
CA ILE A 55 0.34 12.19 5.73
C ILE A 55 -0.34 13.31 4.97
N VAL A 56 0.46 14.19 4.39
CA VAL A 56 -0.01 15.22 3.45
C VAL A 56 0.38 14.78 2.05
N ALA A 57 -0.53 14.91 1.10
CA ALA A 57 -0.29 14.52 -0.27
C ALA A 57 -0.93 15.48 -1.25
N VAL A 58 -0.33 15.55 -2.44
CA VAL A 58 -0.83 16.31 -3.58
C VAL A 58 -1.39 15.36 -4.63
N LYS A 59 -2.51 15.75 -5.24
CA LYS A 59 -3.11 14.99 -6.32
C LYS A 59 -2.25 15.10 -7.57
N VAL A 60 -1.96 13.96 -8.20
CA VAL A 60 -1.20 13.89 -9.45
C VAL A 60 -2.18 13.73 -10.60
N GLU A 61 -2.33 14.80 -11.40
CA GLU A 61 -3.19 14.81 -12.58
C GLU A 61 -2.38 15.24 -13.80
N ASN A 62 -2.54 14.51 -14.91
CA ASN A 62 -1.87 14.80 -16.18
C ASN A 62 -0.34 14.96 -16.06
N GLY A 63 0.29 14.23 -15.13
CA GLY A 63 1.74 14.27 -14.88
C GLY A 63 2.21 15.45 -14.03
N TYR A 64 1.29 16.26 -13.48
CA TYR A 64 1.59 17.35 -12.57
C TYR A 64 1.07 17.05 -11.15
N PRO A 65 1.85 17.34 -10.09
CA PRO A 65 3.26 17.71 -10.16
C PRO A 65 4.14 16.54 -10.61
N SER A 66 5.21 16.83 -11.35
CA SER A 66 6.21 15.80 -11.68
C SER A 66 7.09 15.49 -10.45
N PRO A 67 7.77 14.33 -10.40
CA PRO A 67 8.59 13.96 -9.24
C PRO A 67 9.68 14.97 -8.87
N GLU A 68 10.27 15.65 -9.86
CA GLU A 68 11.27 16.70 -9.69
C GLU A 68 10.68 18.08 -9.37
N HIS A 69 9.36 18.24 -9.43
CA HIS A 69 8.69 19.49 -9.09
C HIS A 69 8.72 19.67 -7.57
N HIS A 70 9.37 20.74 -7.10
CA HIS A 70 9.43 21.10 -5.69
C HIS A 70 8.34 22.14 -5.35
N PRO A 71 7.86 22.19 -4.09
CA PRO A 71 6.87 23.18 -3.67
C PRO A 71 7.28 24.63 -4.01
N PRO A 72 6.31 25.54 -4.21
CA PRO A 72 4.87 25.37 -3.97
C PRO A 72 4.12 24.74 -5.15
N PHE A 73 3.16 23.85 -4.85
CA PHE A 73 2.29 23.20 -5.85
C PHE A 73 1.01 23.98 -6.11
N SER A 74 1.10 25.21 -6.63
CA SER A 74 -0.03 26.16 -6.70
C SER A 74 -1.27 25.65 -7.44
N ASP A 75 -1.09 24.81 -8.46
CA ASP A 75 -2.18 24.26 -9.28
C ASP A 75 -2.58 22.83 -8.89
N ALA A 76 -2.05 22.28 -7.79
CA ALA A 76 -2.39 20.93 -7.32
C ALA A 76 -3.31 20.99 -6.09
N VAL A 77 -4.24 20.03 -6.01
CA VAL A 77 -5.02 19.80 -4.79
C VAL A 77 -4.13 19.14 -3.75
N GLU A 78 -4.07 19.70 -2.54
CA GLU A 78 -3.39 19.12 -1.38
C GLU A 78 -4.43 18.60 -0.37
N MET A 79 -4.16 17.45 0.24
CA MET A 79 -5.05 16.80 1.19
C MET A 79 -4.26 16.14 2.33
N VAL A 80 -4.84 16.18 3.53
CA VAL A 80 -4.33 15.49 4.71
C VAL A 80 -5.11 14.18 4.87
N PHE A 81 -4.39 13.08 4.99
CA PHE A 81 -4.94 11.76 5.26
C PHE A 81 -4.47 11.32 6.65
N ASP A 82 -5.38 10.92 7.53
CA ASP A 82 -5.06 10.39 8.84
C ASP A 82 -5.14 8.86 8.90
N GLU A 83 -4.83 8.29 10.06
CA GLU A 83 -4.84 6.83 10.26
C GLU A 83 -6.17 6.14 9.93
N TYR A 84 -7.31 6.85 9.98
CA TYR A 84 -8.61 6.31 9.62
C TYR A 84 -8.84 6.30 8.11
N ASP A 85 -8.09 7.11 7.35
CA ASP A 85 -8.17 7.15 5.90
C ASP A 85 -7.34 6.02 5.23
N PHE A 86 -6.42 5.40 5.97
CA PHE A 86 -5.41 4.50 5.39
C PHE A 86 -5.96 3.20 4.79
N ASP A 87 -7.11 2.72 5.27
CA ASP A 87 -7.79 1.55 4.71
C ASP A 87 -8.33 1.81 3.29
N GLY A 88 -8.52 3.08 2.91
CA GLY A 88 -8.94 3.52 1.58
C GLY A 88 -7.80 3.85 0.63
N LEU A 89 -6.54 3.56 1.01
CA LEU A 89 -5.36 3.84 0.20
C LEU A 89 -4.84 2.55 -0.45
N TYR A 90 -4.60 2.61 -1.76
CA TYR A 90 -4.25 1.45 -2.56
C TYR A 90 -2.92 1.65 -3.29
N ARG A 91 -2.13 0.58 -3.41
CA ARG A 91 -0.86 0.58 -4.18
C ARG A 91 -1.07 0.55 -5.70
N ARG A 92 -2.28 0.23 -6.13
CA ARG A 92 -2.68 0.08 -7.54
C ARG A 92 -3.99 0.83 -7.77
N PRO A 93 -4.26 1.27 -9.00
CA PRO A 93 -5.56 1.84 -9.34
C PRO A 93 -6.66 0.81 -9.07
N MET A 94 -7.78 1.28 -8.51
CA MET A 94 -8.98 0.46 -8.33
C MET A 94 -9.47 0.02 -9.72
N LYS A 95 -9.78 -1.28 -9.87
CA LYS A 95 -10.47 -1.76 -11.06
C LYS A 95 -11.96 -1.48 -10.90
N ASP A 96 -12.53 -0.78 -11.87
CA ASP A 96 -13.97 -0.60 -12.02
C ASP A 96 -14.72 -1.95 -12.16
#